data_AF-A0A7J3TJU6-F1
#
_entry.id   AF-A0A7J3TJU6-F1
#
_cell.length_a   1.000
_cell.length_b   1.000
_cell.length_c   1.000
_cell.angle_alpha   90.00
_cell.angle_beta   90.00
_cell.angle_gamma   90.00
#
_symmetry.space_group_name_H-M   'P 1'
#
loop_
_entity.id
_entity.type
_entity.pdbx_description
1 polymer ?
#
loop_
_entity_poly.entity_id
_entity_poly.type
_entity_poly.pdbx_seq_one_letter_code
_entity_poly.pdbx_strand_id
1 'polypeptide(L)'
;DKQCAHEASLGLIAVQLLTNTHIIEVFVHEDEAKDEKELKWLADRRAREHALNAIALLFHPEELTKKAGTGQRQGFEDAGPLL
;
A
#
# COMPACT_ATOMS: atom_id res chain seq x y z
N ASP A 1 5.25 -15.89 -10.56
CA ASP A 1 5.02 -14.47 -10.30
C ASP A 1 5.24 -14.10 -8.83
N LYS A 2 4.44 -14.63 -7.89
CA LYS A 2 4.55 -14.32 -6.45
C LYS A 2 5.97 -14.43 -5.83
N GLN A 3 6.79 -15.38 -6.28
CA GLN A 3 8.18 -15.47 -5.84
C GLN A 3 9.04 -14.30 -6.34
N CYS A 4 8.89 -13.89 -7.61
CA CYS A 4 9.57 -12.72 -8.15
C CYS A 4 9.11 -11.43 -7.47
N ALA A 5 7.80 -11.30 -7.18
CA ALA A 5 7.27 -10.18 -6.42
C ALA A 5 7.89 -10.12 -5.01
N HIS A 6 8.01 -11.26 -4.35
CA HIS A 6 8.68 -11.36 -3.05
C HIS A 6 10.15 -10.91 -3.10
N GLU A 7 10.92 -11.37 -4.10
CA GLU A 7 12.31 -10.96 -4.31
C GLU A 7 12.42 -9.45 -4.56
N ALA A 8 11.47 -8.86 -5.30
CA ALA A 8 11.40 -7.42 -5.50
C ALA A 8 11.13 -6.67 -4.18
N SER A 9 10.16 -7.10 -3.37
CA SER A 9 9.88 -6.50 -2.05
C SER A 9 11.09 -6.55 -1.12
N LEU A 10 11.86 -7.65 -1.13
CA LEU A 10 13.11 -7.74 -0.36
C LEU A 10 14.14 -6.70 -0.82
N GLY A 11 14.25 -6.48 -2.12
CA GLY A 11 15.07 -5.42 -2.70
C GLY A 11 14.65 -4.03 -2.22
N LEU A 12 13.35 -3.72 -2.24
CA LEU A 12 12.81 -2.44 -1.76
C LEU A 12 13.11 -2.21 -0.28
N ILE A 13 12.93 -3.23 0.56
CA ILE A 13 13.28 -3.17 1.99
C ILE A 13 14.77 -2.84 2.17
N ALA A 14 15.65 -3.52 1.42
CA ALA A 14 17.09 -3.27 1.51
C ALA A 14 17.43 -1.81 1.15
N VAL A 15 16.82 -1.26 0.09
CA VAL A 15 17.04 0.14 -0.32
C VAL A 15 16.55 1.11 0.75
N GLN A 16 15.38 0.87 1.37
CA GLN A 16 14.86 1.72 2.44
C GLN A 16 15.82 1.79 3.63
N LEU A 17 16.39 0.65 4.04
CA LEU A 17 17.35 0.59 5.14
C LEU A 17 18.67 1.30 4.80
N LEU A 18 19.15 1.15 3.58
CA LEU A 18 20.41 1.76 3.14
C LEU A 18 20.30 3.28 2.92
N THR A 19 19.14 3.77 2.53
CA THR A 19 18.92 5.19 2.23
C THR A 19 18.20 5.95 3.34
N ASN A 20 17.75 5.26 4.39
CA ASN A 20 16.93 5.80 5.47
C ASN A 20 15.73 6.61 4.96
N THR A 21 15.17 6.17 3.83
CA THR A 21 14.09 6.85 3.11
C THR A 21 12.96 5.86 2.85
N HIS A 22 11.72 6.26 3.10
CA HIS A 22 10.57 5.40 2.85
C HIS A 22 10.35 5.17 1.35
N ILE A 23 10.08 3.92 0.99
CA ILE A 23 9.56 3.54 -0.33
C ILE A 23 8.15 2.98 -0.09
N ILE A 24 7.17 3.50 -0.83
CA ILE A 24 5.78 3.05 -0.74
C ILE A 24 5.56 2.01 -1.83
N GLU A 25 5.57 0.74 -1.44
CA GLU A 25 5.30 -0.38 -2.35
C GLU A 25 3.80 -0.44 -2.70
N VAL A 26 3.48 -0.45 -3.99
CA VAL A 26 2.10 -0.46 -4.52
C VAL A 26 1.98 -1.61 -5.53
N PHE A 27 1.97 -2.84 -5.03
CA PHE A 27 1.73 -4.03 -5.85
C PHE A 27 0.25 -4.37 -5.94
N VAL A 28 -0.15 -4.90 -7.09
CA VAL A 28 -1.49 -5.42 -7.36
C VAL A 28 -1.29 -6.72 -8.15
N HIS A 29 -1.73 -7.83 -7.57
CA HIS A 29 -1.71 -9.12 -8.25
C HIS A 29 -3.02 -9.33 -9.00
N GLU A 30 -2.94 -9.95 -10.17
CA GLU A 30 -4.11 -10.19 -11.03
C GLU A 30 -5.18 -11.06 -10.33
N ASP A 31 -4.77 -11.95 -9.42
CA ASP A 31 -5.66 -12.83 -8.65
C ASP A 31 -6.41 -12.13 -7.50
N GLU A 32 -6.16 -10.85 -7.25
CA GLU A 32 -6.92 -10.02 -6.30
C GLU A 32 -8.27 -9.55 -6.87
N ALA A 33 -8.45 -9.62 -8.20
CA ALA A 33 -9.65 -9.16 -8.90
C ALA A 33 -10.31 -10.31 -9.67
N LYS A 34 -11.64 -10.22 -9.86
CA LYS A 34 -12.43 -11.25 -10.56
C LYS A 34 -12.39 -11.09 -12.07
N ASP A 35 -12.16 -9.87 -12.55
CA ASP A 35 -12.08 -9.52 -13.97
C ASP A 35 -11.13 -8.34 -14.23
N GLU A 36 -10.82 -8.08 -15.49
CA GLU A 36 -9.92 -7.00 -15.91
C GLU A 36 -10.42 -5.61 -15.52
N LYS A 37 -11.74 -5.42 -15.40
CA LYS A 37 -12.35 -4.13 -15.05
C LYS A 37 -12.14 -3.84 -13.57
N GLU A 38 -12.34 -4.83 -12.72
CA GLU A 38 -12.05 -4.77 -11.28
C GLU A 38 -10.55 -4.64 -11.05
N LEU A 39 -9.70 -5.33 -11.81
CA LEU A 39 -8.25 -5.21 -11.71
C LEU A 39 -7.77 -3.78 -12.01
N LYS A 40 -8.25 -3.19 -13.11
CA LYS A 40 -7.94 -1.81 -13.47
C LYS A 40 -8.40 -0.82 -12.40
N TRP A 41 -9.61 -1.02 -11.89
CA TRP A 41 -10.15 -0.18 -10.82
C TRP A 41 -9.32 -0.31 -9.53
N LEU A 42 -8.98 -1.53 -9.14
CA LEU A 42 -8.21 -1.83 -7.92
C LEU A 42 -6.83 -1.20 -7.99
N ALA A 43 -6.16 -1.29 -9.15
CA ALA A 43 -4.85 -0.70 -9.34
C ALA A 43 -4.86 0.83 -9.28
N ASP A 44 -5.81 1.50 -9.95
CA ASP A 44 -5.95 2.96 -9.87
C ASP A 44 -6.28 3.41 -8.45
N ARG A 45 -7.21 2.73 -7.77
CA ARG A 45 -7.62 3.06 -6.41
C ARG A 45 -6.49 2.88 -5.41
N ARG A 46 -5.81 1.73 -5.41
CA ARG A 46 -4.68 1.44 -4.52
C ARG A 46 -3.56 2.45 -4.71
N ALA A 47 -3.23 2.80 -5.96
CA ALA A 47 -2.21 3.81 -6.24
C ALA A 47 -2.57 5.19 -5.67
N ARG A 48 -3.83 5.63 -5.82
CA ARG A 48 -4.30 6.91 -5.26
C ARG A 48 -4.26 6.91 -3.73
N GLU A 49 -4.70 5.84 -3.09
CA GLU A 49 -4.71 5.75 -1.63
C GLU A 49 -3.29 5.70 -1.04
N HIS A 50 -2.36 5.00 -1.69
CA HIS A 50 -0.94 5.06 -1.31
C HIS A 50 -0.29 6.43 -1.57
N ALA A 51 -0.71 7.16 -2.60
CA ALA A 51 -0.24 8.53 -2.81
C ALA A 51 -0.67 9.45 -1.65
N LEU A 52 -1.87 9.27 -1.10
CA LEU A 52 -2.30 9.98 0.11
C LEU A 52 -1.45 9.60 1.33
N ASN A 53 -1.07 8.33 1.47
CA ASN A 53 -0.13 7.91 2.54
C ASN A 53 1.24 8.56 2.37
N ALA A 54 1.76 8.67 1.15
CA ALA A 54 3.01 9.36 0.88
C ALA A 54 2.93 10.86 1.26
N ILE A 55 1.83 11.53 0.91
CA ILE A 55 1.56 12.92 1.31
C ILE A 55 1.49 13.03 2.84
N ALA A 56 0.78 12.12 3.52
CA ALA A 56 0.68 12.13 4.97
C ALA A 56 2.04 11.92 5.64
N LEU A 57 2.88 11.00 5.15
CA LEU A 57 4.23 10.80 5.67
C LEU A 57 5.12 12.03 5.51
N LEU A 58 5.00 12.74 4.38
CA LEU A 58 5.82 13.91 4.09
C LEU A 58 5.37 15.17 4.83
N PHE A 59 4.06 15.36 5.01
CA PHE A 59 3.51 16.64 5.42
C PHE A 59 2.60 16.59 6.65
N HIS A 60 1.96 15.45 6.95
CA HIS A 60 0.91 15.32 7.98
C HIS A 60 0.99 13.99 8.76
N PRO A 61 2.14 13.65 9.38
CA PRO A 61 2.34 12.34 10.00
C PRO A 61 1.36 12.06 11.16
N GLU A 62 0.85 13.11 11.83
CA GLU A 62 -0.15 13.02 12.88
C GLU A 62 -1.47 12.38 12.42
N GLU A 63 -1.82 12.50 11.14
CA GLU A 63 -3.02 11.87 10.58
C GLU A 63 -2.90 10.34 10.56
N LEU A 64 -1.69 9.82 10.38
CA LEU A 64 -1.43 8.39 10.44
C LEU A 64 -1.55 7.88 11.88
N THR A 65 -1.08 8.66 12.84
CA THR A 65 -1.21 8.32 14.28
C THR A 65 -2.67 8.26 14.71
N LYS A 66 -3.52 9.19 14.26
CA LYS A 66 -4.96 9.16 14.55
C LYS A 66 -5.66 7.92 13.99
N LYS A 67 -5.17 7.41 12.86
CA LYS A 67 -5.69 6.21 12.19
C LYS A 67 -5.09 4.91 12.72
N ALA A 68 -4.13 4.96 13.65
CA ALA A 68 -3.50 3.77 14.20
C ALA A 68 -4.54 2.83 14.84
N GLY A 69 -4.51 1.55 14.45
CA GLY A 69 -5.44 0.54 14.98
C GLY A 69 -6.87 0.59 14.41
N THR A 70 -7.16 1.45 13.43
CA THR A 70 -8.53 1.60 12.87
C THR A 70 -8.82 0.70 11.66
N GLY A 71 -7.87 -0.15 11.24
CA GLY A 71 -8.07 -1.12 10.17
C GLY A 71 -8.15 -0.54 8.75
N GLN A 72 -7.48 0.58 8.50
CA GLN A 72 -7.38 1.20 7.17
C GLN A 72 -6.77 0.25 6.13
N ARG A 73 -7.31 0.22 4.92
CA ARG A 73 -6.84 -0.58 3.77
C ARG A 73 -6.51 0.29 2.56
N GLN A 74 -5.90 -0.33 1.54
CA GLN A 74 -5.65 0.31 0.25
C GLN A 74 -6.17 -0.56 -0.90
N GLY A 75 -7.12 -0.04 -1.66
CA GLY A 75 -7.87 -0.72 -2.72
C GLY A 75 -9.31 -1.02 -2.30
N PHE A 76 -9.55 -2.17 -1.70
CA PHE A 76 -10.87 -2.55 -1.18
C PHE A 76 -11.22 -1.79 0.11
N GLU A 77 -12.41 -2.05 0.65
CA GLU A 77 -12.92 -1.38 1.85
C GLU A 77 -12.05 -1.63 3.10
N ASP A 78 -12.05 -0.65 4.01
CA ASP A 78 -11.38 -0.75 5.30
C ASP A 78 -11.92 -1.95 6.09
N ALA A 79 -11.01 -2.66 6.79
CA ALA A 79 -11.40 -3.78 7.63
C ALA A 79 -12.07 -3.34 8.94
N GLY A 80 -11.88 -2.06 9.32
CA GLY A 80 -12.34 -1.51 10.59
C GLY A 80 -11.51 -1.94 11.80
N PRO A 81 -11.77 -1.35 12.98
CA PRO A 81 -11.07 -1.71 14.20
C PRO A 81 -11.46 -3.13 14.66
N LEU A 82 -10.51 -3.82 15.29
CA LEU A 82 -10.79 -5.04 16.05
C LEU A 82 -11.47 -4.61 17.35
N LEU A 83 -12.77 -4.93 17.50
CA LEU A 83 -13.57 -4.67 18.70
C LEU A 83 -12.94 -5.24 19.97
#